data_AF-A0AAW0MW04-F1
#
_entry.id   AF-A0AAW0MW04-F1
#
_cell.length_a   1.000
_cell.length_b   1.000
_cell.length_c   1.000
_cell.angle_alpha   90.00
_cell.angle_beta   90.00
_cell.angle_gamma   90.00
#
_symmetry.space_group_name_H-M   'P 1'
#
loop_
_entity.id
_entity.type
_entity.pdbx_description
1 polymer ?
#
loop_
_entity_poly.entity_id
_entity_poly.type
_entity_poly.pdbx_seq_one_letter_code
_entity_poly.pdbx_strand_id
1 'polypeptide(L)'
;MLQKIGGNFGGGVQSYFLFLRFLVILNLFSFLLIAGFVIIPSIVFRSVEGSAVNNTGTGFIEYTYLFYGYYNNTQIEGMNFSYNIPLAYLSTAGFYLLFCLFCIIARMGTTARVVAATGGSSEGNYSSLVFTGWDYGSNGDQATKLKQQNIYYRLQVDLEEERIKKRSASLTQWQKVFLYSARILLFFLTLAFIGLAITGIFFATNFSQQNSEQQGILGLFYEYLPSIVITVANFIVPMLNDQIAPFERYSPGVTVVFALVRAVLLRLISLAILLFTLWRQITCEKTPADCELCGYNIKVYQCWETRVGQEMYKLTLFDLIINIAVLILVEFPRRIVVDNWPNKLTRWVGRQEFMVPYNVLGLVYGQTVVWTGAFFCPLLPLINTLKFFILFYTKRITLFHNCRPALKTFRSTTSSFFFSGILLLGLFLASLVMIYSVALIHPSMACGPFRLSTTMWVVVPTTISKLSQTTQDFLFFLGSQSFSIPLFVLSCLVLCYIVAFACLQEKCYFVKSPTQTGRPG
;
A
#
# COMPACT_ATOMS: atom_id res chain seq x y z
N MET A 1 7.66 24.29 -4.24
CA MET A 1 6.80 23.74 -3.16
C MET A 1 7.45 22.57 -2.41
N LEU A 2 7.72 21.43 -3.04
CA LEU A 2 8.34 20.27 -2.37
C LEU A 2 9.73 20.57 -1.77
N GLN A 3 10.51 21.43 -2.42
CA GLN A 3 11.79 21.92 -1.89
C GLN A 3 11.64 22.71 -0.58
N LYS A 4 10.54 23.47 -0.40
CA LYS A 4 10.25 24.21 0.85
C LYS A 4 9.93 23.25 2.00
N ILE A 5 9.24 22.15 1.70
CA ILE A 5 8.96 21.08 2.67
C ILE A 5 10.26 20.38 3.07
N GLY A 6 11.09 20.01 2.09
CA GLY A 6 12.39 19.36 2.33
C GLY A 6 13.35 20.23 3.12
N GLY A 7 13.38 21.54 2.86
CA GLY A 7 14.17 22.51 3.64
C GLY A 7 13.69 22.58 5.10
N ASN A 8 12.41 22.83 5.34
CA ASN A 8 11.92 23.12 6.69
C ASN A 8 11.77 21.88 7.59
N PHE A 9 11.49 20.71 7.00
CA PHE A 9 11.12 19.50 7.76
C PHE A 9 11.97 18.27 7.43
N GLY A 10 12.94 18.40 6.52
CA GLY A 10 13.89 17.34 6.16
C GLY A 10 13.46 16.45 4.99
N GLY A 11 14.44 15.70 4.46
CA GLY A 11 14.28 14.88 3.26
C GLY A 11 13.30 13.70 3.40
N GLY A 12 13.13 13.15 4.61
CA GLY A 12 12.14 12.10 4.87
C GLY A 12 10.70 12.58 4.62
N VAL A 13 10.37 13.80 5.07
CA VAL A 13 9.05 14.40 4.85
C VAL A 13 8.84 14.74 3.39
N GLN A 14 9.87 15.25 2.70
CA GLN A 14 9.80 15.46 1.25
C GLN A 14 9.54 14.13 0.50
N SER A 15 10.20 13.04 0.91
CA SER A 15 9.99 11.71 0.32
C SER A 15 8.56 11.21 0.48
N TYR A 16 7.90 11.51 1.61
CA TYR A 16 6.48 11.22 1.81
C TYR A 16 5.58 11.92 0.78
N PHE A 17 5.73 13.24 0.59
CA PHE A 17 4.89 13.97 -0.37
C PHE A 17 5.17 13.59 -1.82
N LEU A 18 6.43 13.25 -2.16
CA LEU A 18 6.76 12.65 -3.45
C LEU A 18 6.09 11.29 -3.64
N PHE A 19 6.09 10.46 -2.60
CA PHE A 19 5.42 9.15 -2.60
C PHE A 19 3.90 9.30 -2.77
N LEU A 20 3.28 10.22 -2.05
CA LEU A 20 1.85 10.50 -2.17
C LEU A 20 1.48 11.04 -3.55
N ARG A 21 2.28 11.97 -4.11
CA ARG A 21 2.07 12.46 -5.48
C ARG A 21 2.15 11.34 -6.51
N PHE A 22 3.12 10.43 -6.36
CA PHE A 22 3.21 9.25 -7.21
C PHE A 22 1.95 8.39 -7.13
N LEU A 23 1.42 8.14 -5.92
CA LEU A 23 0.20 7.36 -5.77
C LEU A 23 -1.03 8.04 -6.39
N VAL A 24 -1.17 9.36 -6.29
CA VAL A 24 -2.25 10.10 -6.97
C VAL A 24 -2.19 9.85 -8.48
N ILE A 25 -1.00 10.00 -9.07
CA ILE A 25 -0.79 9.79 -10.51
C ILE A 25 -1.06 8.33 -10.90
N LEU A 26 -0.56 7.38 -10.10
CA LEU A 26 -0.76 5.96 -10.32
C LEU A 26 -2.24 5.61 -10.39
N ASN A 27 -3.03 6.01 -9.37
CA ASN A 27 -4.46 5.70 -9.33
C ASN A 27 -5.25 6.43 -10.42
N LEU A 28 -4.85 7.65 -10.80
CA LEU A 28 -5.49 8.37 -11.89
C LEU A 28 -5.32 7.61 -13.22
N PHE A 29 -4.10 7.18 -13.55
CA PHE A 29 -3.88 6.38 -14.76
C PHE A 29 -4.55 5.01 -14.69
N SER A 30 -4.56 4.37 -13.52
CA SER A 30 -5.31 3.13 -13.31
C SER A 30 -6.81 3.31 -13.55
N PHE A 31 -7.40 4.41 -13.07
CA PHE A 31 -8.78 4.73 -13.35
C PHE A 31 -9.00 4.98 -14.85
N LEU A 32 -8.14 5.76 -15.51
CA LEU A 32 -8.27 6.02 -16.96
C LEU A 32 -8.23 4.73 -17.79
N LEU A 33 -7.39 3.77 -17.40
CA LEU A 33 -7.30 2.45 -18.02
C LEU A 33 -8.62 1.68 -17.85
N ILE A 34 -9.14 1.58 -16.62
CA ILE A 34 -10.42 0.91 -16.35
C ILE A 34 -11.59 1.63 -17.03
N ALA A 35 -11.59 2.97 -17.00
CA ALA A 35 -12.61 3.78 -17.65
C ALA A 35 -12.62 3.56 -19.16
N GLY A 36 -11.44 3.58 -19.79
CA GLY A 36 -11.27 3.41 -21.24
C GLY A 36 -11.72 2.05 -21.76
N PHE A 37 -11.35 0.97 -21.06
CA PHE A 37 -11.61 -0.40 -21.54
C PHE A 37 -12.87 -1.05 -20.96
N VAL A 38 -13.37 -0.58 -19.82
CA VAL A 38 -14.52 -1.25 -19.16
C VAL A 38 -15.71 -0.31 -19.07
N ILE A 39 -15.54 0.86 -18.45
CA ILE A 39 -16.68 1.73 -18.12
C ILE A 39 -17.27 2.37 -19.38
N ILE A 40 -16.43 3.00 -20.22
CA ILE A 40 -16.87 3.72 -21.42
C ILE A 40 -17.56 2.78 -22.43
N PRO A 41 -16.98 1.62 -22.81
CA PRO A 41 -17.66 0.68 -23.69
C PRO A 41 -19.02 0.23 -23.11
N SER A 42 -19.06 -0.07 -21.81
CA SER A 42 -20.30 -0.49 -21.15
C SER A 42 -21.38 0.60 -21.11
N ILE A 43 -21.02 1.89 -21.09
CA ILE A 43 -21.97 3.00 -21.18
C ILE A 43 -22.46 3.18 -22.62
N VAL A 44 -21.52 3.30 -23.56
CA VAL A 44 -21.82 3.62 -24.96
C VAL A 44 -22.74 2.58 -25.56
N PHE A 45 -22.42 1.30 -25.39
CA PHE A 45 -23.17 0.24 -26.03
C PHE A 45 -24.49 -0.10 -25.32
N ARG A 46 -24.59 0.10 -24.01
CA ARG A 46 -25.88 -0.08 -23.30
C ARG A 46 -26.91 1.00 -23.66
N SER A 47 -26.45 2.21 -24.01
CA SER A 47 -27.35 3.27 -24.50
C SER A 47 -27.99 2.95 -25.86
N VAL A 48 -27.41 2.02 -26.62
CA VAL A 48 -27.90 1.57 -27.94
C VAL A 48 -28.98 0.50 -27.81
N GLU A 49 -28.96 -0.32 -26.74
CA GLU A 49 -29.88 -1.47 -26.56
C GLU A 49 -31.22 -1.15 -25.88
N GLY A 50 -31.54 0.11 -25.60
CA GLY A 50 -32.90 0.56 -25.23
C GLY A 50 -33.62 -0.26 -24.13
N SER A 51 -32.89 -0.85 -23.18
CA SER A 51 -33.47 -1.81 -22.24
C SER A 51 -33.60 -1.23 -20.84
N ALA A 52 -34.82 -0.79 -20.51
CA ALA A 52 -35.27 -0.63 -19.15
C ALA A 52 -35.29 -2.02 -18.48
N VAL A 53 -34.36 -2.28 -17.56
CA VAL A 53 -34.44 -3.45 -16.67
C VAL A 53 -35.33 -3.07 -15.49
N ASN A 54 -36.46 -3.75 -15.36
CA ASN A 54 -37.31 -3.75 -14.17
C ASN A 54 -36.52 -4.37 -13.00
N ASN A 55 -36.03 -3.54 -12.10
CA ASN A 55 -35.16 -3.94 -10.99
C ASN A 55 -35.97 -4.36 -9.76
N THR A 56 -35.93 -5.65 -9.42
CA THR A 56 -36.48 -6.21 -8.17
C THR A 56 -35.37 -6.52 -7.14
N GLY A 57 -34.61 -5.49 -6.73
CA GLY A 57 -33.58 -5.59 -5.68
C GLY A 57 -33.34 -4.24 -4.97
N THR A 58 -33.13 -4.26 -3.66
CA THR A 58 -33.46 -3.20 -2.68
C THR A 58 -32.41 -2.11 -2.44
N GLY A 59 -31.47 -1.85 -3.37
CA GLY A 59 -30.43 -0.83 -3.20
C GLY A 59 -30.15 0.04 -4.44
N PHE A 60 -30.40 1.35 -4.36
CA PHE A 60 -30.11 2.34 -5.42
C PHE A 60 -28.63 2.35 -5.87
N ILE A 61 -27.71 1.96 -4.98
CA ILE A 61 -26.27 2.05 -5.18
C ILE A 61 -25.68 0.78 -5.84
N GLU A 62 -26.34 -0.36 -5.74
CA GLU A 62 -25.83 -1.66 -6.25
C GLU A 62 -25.86 -1.76 -7.78
N TYR A 63 -26.71 -0.96 -8.42
CA TYR A 63 -26.87 -0.89 -9.87
C TYR A 63 -26.13 0.28 -10.53
N THR A 64 -25.10 0.83 -9.86
CA THR A 64 -24.27 1.91 -10.42
C THR A 64 -23.00 1.33 -11.05
N TYR A 65 -22.39 2.05 -12.01
CA TYR A 65 -21.06 1.76 -12.60
C TYR A 65 -19.94 1.50 -11.58
N LEU A 66 -20.17 1.88 -10.33
CA LEU A 66 -19.32 1.69 -9.18
C LEU A 66 -19.05 0.20 -8.90
N PHE A 67 -20.02 -0.70 -9.10
CA PHE A 67 -19.92 -2.10 -8.68
C PHE A 67 -19.93 -3.09 -9.85
N TYR A 68 -19.27 -4.23 -9.62
CA TYR A 68 -19.16 -5.35 -10.55
C TYR A 68 -20.51 -5.84 -11.11
N GLY A 69 -21.56 -5.88 -10.28
CA GLY A 69 -22.89 -6.37 -10.69
C GLY A 69 -23.57 -5.58 -11.81
N TYR A 70 -23.12 -4.36 -12.11
CA TYR A 70 -23.63 -3.54 -13.22
C TYR A 70 -23.26 -4.11 -14.61
N TYR A 71 -22.09 -4.74 -14.72
CA TYR A 71 -21.52 -5.16 -16.01
C TYR A 71 -22.13 -6.48 -16.48
N ASN A 72 -22.50 -6.56 -17.76
CA ASN A 72 -23.25 -7.68 -18.31
C ASN A 72 -22.33 -8.68 -19.03
N ASN A 73 -22.79 -9.93 -19.18
CA ASN A 73 -22.09 -10.98 -19.94
C ASN A 73 -22.50 -10.99 -21.43
N THR A 74 -22.62 -9.82 -22.04
CA THR A 74 -22.96 -9.72 -23.47
C THR A 74 -21.71 -9.41 -24.27
N GLN A 75 -21.52 -10.17 -25.35
CA GLN A 75 -20.67 -9.75 -26.44
C GLN A 75 -21.48 -8.71 -27.22
N ILE A 76 -21.05 -7.46 -27.18
CA ILE A 76 -21.76 -6.41 -27.89
C ILE A 76 -21.33 -6.46 -29.35
N GLU A 77 -22.28 -6.67 -30.25
CA GLU A 77 -22.05 -6.62 -31.70
C GLU A 77 -22.51 -5.25 -32.23
N GLY A 78 -21.55 -4.37 -32.55
CA GLY A 78 -21.79 -3.19 -33.37
C GLY A 78 -21.72 -3.53 -34.86
N MET A 79 -22.11 -2.60 -35.73
CA MET A 79 -22.22 -2.78 -37.19
C MET A 79 -20.96 -3.36 -37.90
N ASN A 80 -19.79 -3.45 -37.24
CA ASN A 80 -18.59 -4.17 -37.72
C ASN A 80 -17.60 -4.58 -36.58
N PHE A 81 -17.96 -4.45 -35.30
CA PHE A 81 -17.03 -4.71 -34.18
C PHE A 81 -17.74 -5.46 -33.05
N SER A 82 -17.19 -6.61 -32.66
CA SER A 82 -17.67 -7.36 -31.50
C SER A 82 -16.77 -7.09 -30.28
N TYR A 83 -17.35 -6.55 -29.21
CA TYR A 83 -16.65 -6.27 -27.96
C TYR A 83 -17.06 -7.25 -26.87
N ASN A 84 -16.14 -8.14 -26.47
CA ASN A 84 -16.37 -9.11 -25.39
C ASN A 84 -16.09 -8.42 -24.04
N ILE A 85 -17.15 -7.95 -23.37
CA ILE A 85 -17.06 -7.28 -22.05
C ILE A 85 -16.36 -8.17 -21.01
N PRO A 86 -16.72 -9.46 -20.82
CA PRO A 86 -16.02 -10.34 -19.87
C PRO A 86 -14.51 -10.42 -20.09
N LEU A 87 -14.08 -10.60 -21.34
CA LEU A 87 -12.66 -10.66 -21.67
C LEU A 87 -11.97 -9.31 -21.40
N ALA A 88 -12.60 -8.22 -21.84
CA ALA A 88 -12.10 -6.87 -21.61
C ALA A 88 -11.94 -6.59 -20.12
N TYR A 89 -12.92 -6.98 -19.30
CA TYR A 89 -12.91 -6.81 -17.86
C TYR A 89 -11.71 -7.52 -17.22
N LEU A 90 -11.51 -8.80 -17.55
CA LEU A 90 -10.42 -9.60 -17.01
C LEU A 90 -9.05 -9.13 -17.51
N SER A 91 -8.94 -8.81 -18.79
CA SER A 91 -7.71 -8.31 -19.41
C SER A 91 -7.30 -6.95 -18.84
N THR A 92 -8.27 -6.04 -18.68
CA THR A 92 -8.07 -4.73 -18.04
C THR A 92 -7.55 -4.88 -16.62
N ALA A 93 -8.10 -5.82 -15.83
CA ALA A 93 -7.65 -6.08 -14.48
C ALA A 93 -6.20 -6.61 -14.42
N GLY A 94 -5.85 -7.55 -15.31
CA GLY A 94 -4.48 -8.04 -15.45
C GLY A 94 -3.51 -6.93 -15.87
N PHE A 95 -3.87 -6.16 -16.90
CA PHE A 95 -3.06 -5.04 -17.39
C PHE A 95 -2.91 -3.94 -16.34
N TYR A 96 -3.95 -3.65 -15.55
CA TYR A 96 -3.90 -2.73 -14.42
C TYR A 96 -2.87 -3.15 -13.36
N LEU A 97 -2.86 -4.42 -12.95
CA LEU A 97 -1.90 -4.93 -11.96
C LEU A 97 -0.47 -4.92 -12.51
N LEU A 98 -0.27 -5.30 -13.78
CA LEU A 98 1.03 -5.25 -14.45
C LEU A 98 1.53 -3.81 -14.63
N PHE A 99 0.65 -2.87 -14.98
CA PHE A 99 0.96 -1.46 -15.07
C PHE A 99 1.40 -0.91 -13.70
N CYS A 100 0.67 -1.25 -12.63
CA CYS A 100 1.07 -0.88 -11.27
C CYS A 100 2.44 -1.45 -10.90
N LEU A 101 2.69 -2.72 -11.20
CA LEU A 101 3.96 -3.39 -10.97
C LEU A 101 5.10 -2.66 -11.70
N PHE A 102 4.93 -2.37 -13.00
CA PHE A 102 5.91 -1.68 -13.81
C PHE A 102 6.21 -0.28 -13.25
N CYS A 103 5.19 0.52 -12.92
CA CYS A 103 5.38 1.86 -12.37
C CYS A 103 6.14 1.83 -11.03
N ILE A 104 5.86 0.86 -10.16
CA ILE A 104 6.56 0.70 -8.88
C ILE A 104 8.01 0.29 -9.12
N ILE A 105 8.26 -0.69 -10.00
CA ILE A 105 9.62 -1.14 -10.32
C ILE A 105 10.43 -0.02 -10.98
N ALA A 106 9.86 0.72 -11.92
CA ALA A 106 10.52 1.85 -12.59
C ALA A 106 10.92 2.93 -11.57
N ARG A 107 10.01 3.27 -10.65
CA ARG A 107 10.31 4.18 -9.53
C ARG A 107 11.37 3.61 -8.60
N MET A 108 11.30 2.34 -8.26
CA MET A 108 12.29 1.69 -7.41
C MET A 108 13.67 1.67 -8.07
N GLY A 109 13.75 1.44 -9.39
CA GLY A 109 14.97 1.46 -10.19
C GLY A 109 15.62 2.86 -10.23
N THR A 110 14.84 3.92 -10.43
CA THR A 110 15.35 5.30 -10.34
C THR A 110 15.86 5.61 -8.93
N THR A 111 15.15 5.15 -7.90
CA THR A 111 15.56 5.33 -6.49
C THR A 111 16.84 4.54 -6.19
N ALA A 112 16.94 3.30 -6.67
CA ALA A 112 18.10 2.44 -6.49
C ALA A 112 19.35 3.02 -7.16
N ARG A 113 19.23 3.60 -8.36
CA ARG A 113 20.33 4.34 -9.01
C ARG A 113 20.81 5.52 -8.17
N VAL A 114 19.90 6.30 -7.61
CA VAL A 114 20.24 7.41 -6.71
C VAL A 114 20.89 6.90 -5.43
N VAL A 115 20.39 5.81 -4.83
CA VAL A 115 20.99 5.16 -3.66
C VAL A 115 22.38 4.63 -3.98
N ALA A 116 22.61 3.99 -5.12
CA ALA A 116 23.92 3.51 -5.52
C ALA A 116 24.91 4.67 -5.77
N ALA A 117 24.47 5.71 -6.48
CA ALA A 117 25.28 6.90 -6.75
C ALA A 117 25.61 7.70 -5.47
N THR A 118 24.73 7.69 -4.47
CA THR A 118 24.94 8.39 -3.17
C THR A 118 25.45 7.48 -2.05
N GLY A 119 25.44 6.16 -2.27
CA GLY A 119 25.65 5.11 -1.28
C GLY A 119 27.03 4.47 -1.32
N GLY A 120 27.91 4.92 -2.22
CA GLY A 120 29.33 4.52 -2.22
C GLY A 120 30.12 5.00 -0.99
N SER A 121 29.53 5.78 -0.07
CA SER A 121 30.16 6.06 1.21
C SER A 121 29.92 4.90 2.18
N SER A 122 30.86 3.96 2.18
CA SER A 122 31.08 2.97 3.23
C SER A 122 30.93 3.58 4.63
N GLU A 123 30.47 2.76 5.57
CA GLU A 123 30.28 3.07 6.99
C GLU A 123 31.41 3.96 7.55
N GLY A 124 31.05 5.02 8.28
CA GLY A 124 31.98 5.76 9.14
C GLY A 124 32.87 6.81 8.48
N ASN A 125 32.72 7.13 7.19
CA ASN A 125 33.57 8.15 6.56
C ASN A 125 33.05 9.59 6.81
N TYR A 126 33.06 10.02 8.08
CA TYR A 126 32.69 11.38 8.51
C TYR A 126 33.46 12.46 7.73
N SER A 127 34.71 12.18 7.36
CA SER A 127 35.55 13.06 6.54
C SER A 127 34.92 13.33 5.18
N SER A 128 34.48 12.30 4.46
CA SER A 128 33.80 12.44 3.18
C SER A 128 32.53 13.27 3.33
N LEU A 129 31.73 13.05 4.38
CA LEU A 129 30.52 13.84 4.60
C LEU A 129 30.82 15.33 4.82
N VAL A 130 31.85 15.67 5.60
CA VAL A 130 32.22 17.06 5.89
C VAL A 130 32.84 17.73 4.66
N PHE A 131 33.75 17.06 3.97
CA PHE A 131 34.51 17.64 2.85
C PHE A 131 33.75 17.63 1.52
N THR A 132 32.86 16.66 1.30
CA THR A 132 32.07 16.54 0.04
C THR A 132 30.61 16.95 0.20
N GLY A 133 30.12 17.11 1.44
CA GLY A 133 28.74 17.52 1.70
C GLY A 133 28.47 18.99 1.39
N TRP A 134 29.51 19.82 1.34
CA TRP A 134 29.40 21.24 1.02
C TRP A 134 29.32 21.45 -0.50
N ASP A 135 28.27 22.14 -0.94
CA ASP A 135 28.05 22.45 -2.36
C ASP A 135 28.31 23.94 -2.57
N TYR A 136 29.47 24.26 -3.14
CA TYR A 136 29.94 25.63 -3.38
C TYR A 136 29.06 26.41 -4.38
N GLY A 137 28.14 25.75 -5.08
CA GLY A 137 27.18 26.39 -5.99
C GLY A 137 25.89 26.91 -5.34
N SER A 138 25.75 26.79 -4.01
CA SER A 138 24.53 27.23 -3.30
C SER A 138 24.49 28.76 -3.16
N ASN A 139 23.84 29.43 -4.10
CA ASN A 139 23.58 30.88 -4.02
C ASN A 139 22.33 31.15 -3.17
N GLY A 140 22.53 31.67 -1.95
CA GLY A 140 21.47 32.22 -1.10
C GLY A 140 21.58 31.83 0.39
N ASP A 141 21.45 32.81 1.27
CA ASP A 141 21.63 32.66 2.73
C ASP A 141 20.74 31.56 3.34
N GLN A 142 19.51 31.41 2.81
CA GLN A 142 18.58 30.39 3.28
C GLN A 142 18.96 28.96 2.84
N ALA A 143 19.48 28.79 1.62
CA ALA A 143 19.89 27.48 1.11
C ALA A 143 21.15 26.97 1.85
N THR A 144 22.09 27.87 2.12
CA THR A 144 23.32 27.58 2.87
C THR A 144 23.01 27.19 4.32
N LYS A 145 22.16 27.97 5.01
CA LYS A 145 21.70 27.64 6.37
C LYS A 145 21.02 26.28 6.43
N LEU A 146 20.18 25.95 5.45
CA LEU A 146 19.51 24.66 5.35
C LEU A 146 20.50 23.50 5.15
N LYS A 147 21.51 23.67 4.28
CA LYS A 147 22.54 22.66 4.04
C LYS A 147 23.37 22.41 5.31
N GLN A 148 23.76 23.46 6.01
CA GLN A 148 24.50 23.38 7.27
C GLN A 148 23.72 22.62 8.35
N GLN A 149 22.43 22.94 8.53
CA GLN A 149 21.56 22.23 9.47
C GLN A 149 21.43 20.74 9.11
N ASN A 150 21.27 20.41 7.83
CA ASN A 150 21.17 19.02 7.38
C ASN A 150 22.43 18.19 7.72
N ILE A 151 23.63 18.76 7.46
CA ILE A 151 24.90 18.11 7.78
C ILE A 151 25.04 17.92 9.31
N TYR A 152 24.73 18.96 10.09
CA TYR A 152 24.77 18.91 11.55
C TYR A 152 23.90 17.78 12.11
N TYR A 153 22.61 17.72 11.72
CA TYR A 153 21.71 16.68 12.21
C TYR A 153 22.13 15.28 11.77
N ARG A 154 22.67 15.13 10.55
CA ARG A 154 23.17 13.84 10.06
C ARG A 154 24.33 13.33 10.92
N LEU A 155 25.32 14.19 11.19
CA LEU A 155 26.45 13.84 12.06
C LEU A 155 26.00 13.51 13.49
N GLN A 156 25.05 14.27 14.04
CA GLN A 156 24.50 14.01 15.37
C GLN A 156 23.87 12.61 15.45
N VAL A 157 23.06 12.23 14.46
CA VAL A 157 22.40 10.92 14.41
C VAL A 157 23.43 9.79 14.30
N ASP A 158 24.43 9.92 13.43
CA ASP A 158 25.46 8.90 13.24
C ASP A 158 26.29 8.69 14.53
N LEU A 159 26.65 9.78 15.23
CA LEU A 159 27.37 9.73 16.51
C LEU A 159 26.52 9.12 17.65
N GLU A 160 25.23 9.44 17.71
CA GLU A 160 24.30 8.83 18.67
C GLU A 160 24.18 7.31 18.44
N GLU A 161 24.11 6.88 17.17
CA GLU A 161 24.02 5.46 16.82
C GLU A 161 25.30 4.70 17.22
N GLU A 162 26.48 5.26 16.98
CA GLU A 162 27.74 4.68 17.44
C GLU A 162 27.84 4.59 18.96
N ARG A 163 27.40 5.63 19.68
CA ARG A 163 27.40 5.62 21.16
C ARG A 163 26.51 4.50 21.69
N ILE A 164 25.36 4.25 21.07
CA ILE A 164 24.46 3.15 21.42
C ILE A 164 25.10 1.78 21.13
N LYS A 165 25.75 1.62 19.98
CA LYS A 165 26.50 0.39 19.63
C LYS A 165 27.58 0.09 20.67
N LYS A 166 28.41 1.08 21.03
CA LYS A 166 29.44 0.93 22.08
C LYS A 166 28.84 0.54 23.43
N ARG A 167 27.72 1.17 23.82
CA ARG A 167 27.02 0.84 25.06
C ARG A 167 26.44 -0.58 25.07
N SER A 168 26.00 -1.09 23.92
CA SER A 168 25.49 -2.46 23.78
C SER A 168 26.61 -3.51 23.86
N ALA A 169 27.81 -3.17 23.37
CA ALA A 169 28.99 -4.02 23.46
C ALA A 169 29.54 -4.11 24.89
N SER A 170 29.41 -3.03 25.69
CA SER A 170 29.87 -2.97 27.08
C SER A 170 28.92 -3.61 28.11
N LEU A 171 27.80 -4.21 27.70
CA LEU A 171 26.84 -4.83 28.63
C LEU A 171 27.40 -6.14 29.20
N THR A 172 27.26 -6.32 30.51
CA THR A 172 27.60 -7.58 31.21
C THR A 172 26.66 -8.72 30.77
N GLN A 173 27.11 -9.97 30.92
CA GLN A 173 26.31 -11.15 30.53
C GLN A 173 24.94 -11.19 31.23
N TRP A 174 24.89 -10.87 32.53
CA TRP A 174 23.64 -10.81 33.29
C TRP A 174 22.68 -9.72 32.77
N GLN A 175 23.19 -8.53 32.45
CA GLN A 175 22.40 -7.46 31.85
C GLN A 175 21.88 -7.82 30.45
N LYS A 176 22.65 -8.60 29.68
CA LYS A 176 22.19 -9.13 28.38
C LYS A 176 21.04 -10.11 28.58
N VAL A 177 21.14 -11.06 29.50
CA VAL A 177 20.06 -12.02 29.78
C VAL A 177 18.77 -11.30 30.20
N PHE A 178 18.86 -10.33 31.11
CA PHE A 178 17.70 -9.52 31.53
C PHE A 178 17.10 -8.70 30.38
N LEU A 179 17.94 -8.11 29.52
CA LEU A 179 17.46 -7.35 28.37
C LEU A 179 16.74 -8.25 27.34
N TYR A 180 17.30 -9.44 27.06
CA TYR A 180 16.69 -10.38 26.14
C TYR A 180 15.39 -10.99 26.69
N SER A 181 15.33 -11.30 27.99
CA SER A 181 14.08 -11.77 28.61
C SER A 181 12.99 -10.69 28.57
N ALA A 182 13.33 -9.42 28.87
CA ALA A 182 12.41 -8.30 28.72
C ALA A 182 11.92 -8.14 27.26
N ARG A 183 12.80 -8.29 26.27
CA ARG A 183 12.40 -8.27 24.85
C ARG A 183 11.45 -9.39 24.46
N ILE A 184 11.67 -10.60 24.96
CA ILE A 184 10.78 -11.73 24.74
C ILE A 184 9.39 -11.45 25.34
N LEU A 185 9.34 -10.92 26.57
CA LEU A 185 8.08 -10.52 27.21
C LEU A 185 7.35 -9.44 26.39
N LEU A 186 8.05 -8.39 25.98
CA LEU A 186 7.49 -7.32 25.16
C LEU A 186 7.02 -7.83 23.79
N PHE A 187 7.74 -8.78 23.19
CA PHE A 187 7.31 -9.43 21.96
C PHE A 187 5.97 -10.15 22.15
N PHE A 188 5.81 -10.95 23.20
CA PHE A 188 4.52 -11.59 23.50
C PHE A 188 3.42 -10.57 23.78
N LEU A 189 3.73 -9.45 24.46
CA LEU A 189 2.77 -8.37 24.67
C LEU A 189 2.31 -7.75 23.35
N THR A 190 3.23 -7.47 22.42
CA THR A 190 2.87 -6.97 21.09
C THR A 190 2.03 -7.98 20.30
N LEU A 191 2.33 -9.28 20.43
CA LEU A 191 1.55 -10.33 19.79
C LEU A 191 0.14 -10.43 20.39
N ALA A 192 -0.01 -10.24 21.69
CA ALA A 192 -1.30 -10.21 22.38
C ALA A 192 -2.18 -9.03 21.91
N PHE A 193 -1.61 -7.83 21.72
CA PHE A 193 -2.36 -6.70 21.16
C PHE A 193 -2.81 -6.96 19.72
N ILE A 194 -1.96 -7.57 18.90
CA ILE A 194 -2.32 -7.96 17.53
C ILE A 194 -3.40 -9.05 17.56
N GLY A 195 -3.26 -10.06 18.41
CA GLY A 195 -4.25 -11.13 18.59
C GLY A 195 -5.62 -10.61 19.04
N LEU A 196 -5.65 -9.66 20.00
CA LEU A 196 -6.88 -9.03 20.46
C LEU A 196 -7.55 -8.20 19.38
N ALA A 197 -6.78 -7.47 18.57
CA ALA A 197 -7.32 -6.76 17.42
C ALA A 197 -7.94 -7.73 16.41
N ILE A 198 -7.26 -8.84 16.11
CA ILE A 198 -7.71 -9.88 15.19
C ILE A 198 -9.02 -10.52 15.67
N THR A 199 -9.10 -10.93 16.93
CA THR A 199 -10.32 -11.54 17.49
C THR A 199 -11.46 -10.53 17.54
N GLY A 200 -11.18 -9.27 17.87
CA GLY A 200 -12.15 -8.18 17.81
C GLY A 200 -12.73 -7.97 16.41
N ILE A 201 -11.88 -7.98 15.37
CA ILE A 201 -12.31 -7.86 13.96
C ILE A 201 -13.19 -9.05 13.57
N PHE A 202 -12.79 -10.28 13.92
CA PHE A 202 -13.56 -11.48 13.63
C PHE A 202 -14.95 -11.45 14.27
N PHE A 203 -15.02 -11.09 15.56
CA PHE A 203 -16.29 -10.97 16.27
C PHE A 203 -17.17 -9.85 15.70
N ALA A 204 -16.58 -8.67 15.45
CA ALA A 204 -17.28 -7.54 14.85
C ALA A 204 -17.84 -7.87 13.46
N THR A 205 -17.10 -8.63 12.66
CA THR A 205 -17.54 -9.06 11.33
C THR A 205 -18.69 -10.06 11.42
N ASN A 206 -18.63 -11.04 12.33
CA ASN A 206 -19.76 -11.95 12.51
C ASN A 206 -21.00 -11.24 13.07
N PHE A 207 -20.82 -10.34 14.02
CA PHE A 207 -21.90 -9.60 14.64
C PHE A 207 -22.57 -8.60 13.68
N SER A 208 -21.78 -7.93 12.83
CA SER A 208 -22.27 -7.07 11.75
C SER A 208 -23.23 -7.83 10.82
N GLN A 209 -22.87 -9.06 10.49
CA GLN A 209 -23.54 -9.83 9.44
C GLN A 209 -24.80 -10.51 9.96
N GLN A 210 -24.79 -10.97 11.20
CA GLN A 210 -25.99 -11.50 11.85
C GLN A 210 -27.10 -10.44 12.04
N ASN A 211 -26.73 -9.17 12.23
CA ASN A 211 -27.67 -8.08 12.46
C ASN A 211 -27.88 -7.17 11.23
N SER A 212 -27.46 -7.63 10.04
CA SER A 212 -27.50 -6.82 8.83
C SER A 212 -28.92 -6.56 8.30
N GLU A 213 -29.93 -7.31 8.74
CA GLU A 213 -31.33 -7.13 8.30
C GLU A 213 -32.07 -5.99 9.03
N GLN A 214 -31.46 -5.39 10.05
CA GLN A 214 -32.12 -4.37 10.86
C GLN A 214 -32.17 -3.02 10.12
N GLN A 215 -33.36 -2.44 10.01
CA GLN A 215 -33.57 -1.16 9.31
C GLN A 215 -33.23 0.05 10.20
N GLY A 216 -32.79 1.15 9.58
CA GLY A 216 -32.51 2.44 10.25
C GLY A 216 -31.03 2.71 10.57
N ILE A 217 -30.78 3.71 11.42
CA ILE A 217 -29.42 4.16 11.79
C ILE A 217 -28.60 3.04 12.46
N LEU A 218 -29.28 2.17 13.22
CA LEU A 218 -28.65 1.02 13.87
C LEU A 218 -28.11 0.00 12.85
N GLY A 219 -28.86 -0.24 11.78
CA GLY A 219 -28.44 -1.10 10.67
C GLY A 219 -27.19 -0.57 9.97
N LEU A 220 -27.15 0.75 9.73
CA LEU A 220 -25.97 1.40 9.15
C LEU A 220 -24.76 1.30 10.08
N PHE A 221 -24.95 1.41 11.40
CA PHE A 221 -23.87 1.20 12.35
C PHE A 221 -23.32 -0.23 12.28
N TYR A 222 -24.19 -1.24 12.24
CA TYR A 222 -23.76 -2.64 12.10
C TYR A 222 -23.06 -2.88 10.77
N GLU A 223 -23.52 -2.28 9.68
CA GLU A 223 -22.92 -2.44 8.36
C GLU A 223 -21.49 -1.86 8.28
N TYR A 224 -21.21 -0.77 9.00
CA TYR A 224 -19.86 -0.18 9.04
C TYR A 224 -19.00 -0.70 10.21
N LEU A 225 -19.55 -1.52 11.10
CA LEU A 225 -18.87 -2.01 12.30
C LEU A 225 -17.51 -2.68 12.01
N PRO A 226 -17.36 -3.58 11.00
CA PRO A 226 -16.06 -4.20 10.73
C PRO A 226 -15.03 -3.17 10.28
N SER A 227 -15.45 -2.21 9.45
CA SER A 227 -14.60 -1.10 8.99
C SER A 227 -14.18 -0.19 10.15
N ILE A 228 -15.08 0.10 11.09
CA ILE A 228 -14.79 0.88 12.30
C ILE A 228 -13.76 0.15 13.16
N VAL A 229 -13.97 -1.14 13.47
CA VAL A 229 -13.07 -1.91 14.33
C VAL A 229 -11.69 -2.07 13.69
N ILE A 230 -11.60 -2.33 12.39
CA ILE A 230 -10.33 -2.45 11.66
C ILE A 230 -9.55 -1.14 11.70
N THR A 231 -10.20 0.00 11.40
CA THR A 231 -9.51 1.30 11.37
C THR A 231 -9.05 1.73 12.76
N VAL A 232 -9.88 1.51 13.80
CA VAL A 232 -9.53 1.78 15.20
C VAL A 232 -8.36 0.90 15.63
N ALA A 233 -8.38 -0.40 15.34
CA ALA A 233 -7.28 -1.31 15.65
C ALA A 233 -5.98 -0.90 14.95
N ASN A 234 -6.05 -0.54 13.67
CA ASN A 234 -4.91 -0.09 12.86
C ASN A 234 -4.32 1.27 13.29
N PHE A 235 -5.03 2.01 14.14
CA PHE A 235 -4.58 3.25 14.75
C PHE A 235 -4.05 3.02 16.18
N ILE A 236 -4.82 2.35 17.03
CA ILE A 236 -4.50 2.17 18.46
C ILE A 236 -3.34 1.19 18.66
N VAL A 237 -3.30 0.05 17.96
CA VAL A 237 -2.26 -0.97 18.20
C VAL A 237 -0.86 -0.44 17.88
N PRO A 238 -0.60 0.26 16.75
CA PRO A 238 0.70 0.89 16.52
C PRO A 238 1.04 1.95 17.57
N MET A 239 0.05 2.73 18.04
CA MET A 239 0.27 3.74 19.09
C MET A 239 0.70 3.09 20.42
N LEU A 240 0.07 1.98 20.82
CA LEU A 240 0.47 1.22 22.02
C LEU A 240 1.86 0.60 21.85
N ASN A 241 2.16 0.04 20.67
CA ASN A 241 3.47 -0.53 20.36
C ASN A 241 4.58 0.54 20.37
N ASP A 242 4.28 1.78 19.99
CA ASP A 242 5.23 2.90 20.06
C ASP A 242 5.56 3.27 21.52
N GLN A 243 4.61 3.13 22.44
CA GLN A 243 4.87 3.30 23.89
C GLN A 243 5.72 2.16 24.47
N ILE A 244 5.67 0.97 23.87
CA ILE A 244 6.51 -0.18 24.25
C ILE A 244 7.94 -0.01 23.75
N ALA A 245 8.12 0.61 22.60
CA ALA A 245 9.40 0.70 21.88
C ALA A 245 10.60 1.23 22.72
N PRO A 246 10.46 2.24 23.61
CA PRO A 246 11.55 2.70 24.47
C PRO A 246 12.08 1.62 25.42
N PHE A 247 11.24 0.66 25.83
CA PHE A 247 11.62 -0.41 26.74
C PHE A 247 12.47 -1.49 26.07
N GLU A 248 12.36 -1.66 24.74
CA GLU A 248 13.12 -2.67 23.98
C GLU A 248 14.61 -2.31 23.79
N ARG A 249 14.96 -1.02 24.02
CA ARG A 249 16.31 -0.44 23.90
C ARG A 249 17.04 -0.84 22.61
N TYR A 250 16.34 -0.90 21.48
CA TYR A 250 16.95 -1.04 20.16
C TYR A 250 17.60 0.27 19.71
N SER A 251 18.46 0.21 18.68
CA SER A 251 18.92 1.43 18.02
C SER A 251 17.73 2.12 17.34
N PRO A 252 17.71 3.46 17.25
CA PRO A 252 16.56 4.19 16.72
C PRO A 252 16.10 3.72 15.33
N GLY A 253 17.03 3.33 14.45
CA GLY A 253 16.71 2.79 13.13
C GLY A 253 16.01 1.43 13.20
N VAL A 254 16.53 0.51 14.02
CA VAL A 254 15.97 -0.83 14.21
C VAL A 254 14.59 -0.76 14.85
N THR A 255 14.41 0.10 15.86
CA THR A 255 13.11 0.34 16.51
C THR A 255 12.05 0.75 15.48
N VAL A 256 12.38 1.70 14.60
CA VAL A 256 11.45 2.17 13.56
C VAL A 256 11.11 1.05 12.57
N VAL A 257 12.10 0.25 12.15
CA VAL A 257 11.85 -0.89 11.25
C VAL A 257 10.95 -1.95 11.90
N PHE A 258 11.19 -2.33 13.15
CA PHE A 258 10.32 -3.30 13.85
C PHE A 258 8.90 -2.76 14.06
N ALA A 259 8.76 -1.50 14.47
CA ALA A 259 7.45 -0.87 14.60
C ALA A 259 6.69 -0.87 13.27
N LEU A 260 7.39 -0.58 12.17
CA LEU A 260 6.83 -0.63 10.82
C LEU A 260 6.42 -2.05 10.42
N VAL A 261 7.29 -3.04 10.62
CA VAL A 261 6.97 -4.44 10.28
C VAL A 261 5.74 -4.91 11.06
N ARG A 262 5.67 -4.66 12.37
CA ARG A 262 4.51 -5.00 13.20
C ARG A 262 3.23 -4.32 12.71
N ALA A 263 3.30 -3.04 12.36
CA ALA A 263 2.16 -2.29 11.87
C ALA A 263 1.72 -2.73 10.45
N VAL A 264 2.67 -3.10 9.57
CA VAL A 264 2.40 -3.69 8.25
C VAL A 264 1.68 -5.03 8.42
N LEU A 265 2.24 -5.92 9.25
CA LEU A 265 1.66 -7.23 9.51
C LEU A 265 0.23 -7.12 10.05
N LEU A 266 -0.02 -6.25 11.04
CA LEU A 266 -1.36 -6.01 11.56
C LEU A 266 -2.35 -5.63 10.46
N ARG A 267 -1.98 -4.68 9.58
CA ARG A 267 -2.87 -4.18 8.53
C ARG A 267 -3.18 -5.21 7.46
N LEU A 268 -2.17 -5.98 7.06
CA LEU A 268 -2.31 -7.05 6.07
C LEU A 268 -3.13 -8.22 6.63
N ILE A 269 -2.85 -8.63 7.87
CA ILE A 269 -3.61 -9.70 8.55
C ILE A 269 -5.06 -9.27 8.77
N SER A 270 -5.31 -8.01 9.17
CA SER A 270 -6.67 -7.47 9.32
C SER A 270 -7.46 -7.54 8.01
N LEU A 271 -6.85 -7.18 6.87
CA LEU A 271 -7.49 -7.31 5.56
C LEU A 271 -7.75 -8.78 5.20
N ALA A 272 -6.78 -9.67 5.43
CA ALA A 272 -6.92 -11.09 5.15
C ALA A 272 -8.04 -11.75 5.97
N ILE A 273 -8.16 -11.42 7.27
CA ILE A 273 -9.23 -11.93 8.14
C ILE A 273 -10.59 -11.42 7.68
N LEU A 274 -10.71 -10.15 7.31
CA LEU A 274 -11.97 -9.61 6.78
C LEU A 274 -12.42 -10.40 5.55
N LEU A 275 -11.51 -10.58 4.58
CA LEU A 275 -11.80 -11.34 3.35
C LEU A 275 -12.14 -12.80 3.65
N PHE A 276 -11.39 -13.45 4.54
CA PHE A 276 -11.65 -14.83 4.95
C PHE A 276 -13.00 -14.99 5.66
N THR A 277 -13.32 -14.08 6.59
CA THR A 277 -14.57 -14.13 7.35
C THR A 277 -15.76 -13.87 6.45
N LEU A 278 -15.64 -12.91 5.54
CA LEU A 278 -16.65 -12.61 4.53
C LEU A 278 -16.84 -13.79 3.57
N TRP A 279 -15.74 -14.41 3.11
CA TRP A 279 -15.79 -15.61 2.27
C TRP A 279 -16.50 -16.78 2.94
N ARG A 280 -16.20 -17.01 4.23
CA ARG A 280 -16.84 -18.05 5.04
C ARG A 280 -18.34 -17.83 5.19
N GLN A 281 -18.81 -16.59 5.21
CA GLN A 281 -20.24 -16.27 5.32
C GLN A 281 -20.98 -16.37 3.99
N ILE A 282 -20.29 -16.10 2.87
CA ILE A 282 -20.83 -16.29 1.52
C ILE A 282 -20.98 -17.79 1.25
N THR A 283 -19.99 -18.59 1.62
CA THR A 283 -19.95 -20.04 1.41
C THR A 283 -20.84 -20.76 2.42
N CYS A 284 -21.55 -21.81 2.01
CA CYS A 284 -22.37 -22.61 2.91
C CYS A 284 -21.54 -23.72 3.57
N GLU A 285 -21.39 -23.69 4.90
CA GLU A 285 -20.59 -24.69 5.64
C GLU A 285 -21.34 -26.02 5.85
N LYS A 286 -22.67 -25.98 5.82
CA LYS A 286 -23.56 -27.16 5.81
C LYS A 286 -24.49 -27.02 4.62
N THR A 287 -24.84 -28.12 3.94
CA THR A 287 -25.58 -28.15 2.67
C THR A 287 -27.11 -28.09 2.87
N PRO A 288 -27.77 -26.93 2.83
CA PRO A 288 -29.15 -26.86 2.37
C PRO A 288 -29.18 -27.00 0.84
N ALA A 289 -30.32 -27.44 0.31
CA ALA A 289 -30.57 -27.55 -1.14
C ALA A 289 -30.29 -26.25 -1.93
N ASP A 290 -30.31 -25.09 -1.25
CA ASP A 290 -30.08 -23.77 -1.86
C ASP A 290 -28.62 -23.50 -2.28
N CYS A 291 -27.64 -24.33 -1.84
CA CYS A 291 -26.21 -24.13 -2.16
C CYS A 291 -25.60 -25.20 -3.09
N GLU A 292 -26.34 -26.25 -3.46
CA GLU A 292 -25.81 -27.37 -4.26
C GLU A 292 -25.34 -26.96 -5.67
N LEU A 293 -25.98 -25.96 -6.27
CA LEU A 293 -25.70 -25.59 -7.66
C LEU A 293 -24.48 -24.67 -7.81
N CYS A 294 -24.20 -23.81 -6.81
CA CYS A 294 -23.27 -22.68 -6.93
C CYS A 294 -22.23 -22.58 -5.81
N GLY A 295 -22.37 -23.36 -4.72
CA GLY A 295 -21.44 -23.35 -3.58
C GLY A 295 -21.56 -22.15 -2.62
N TYR A 296 -22.51 -21.22 -2.83
CA TYR A 296 -22.77 -20.08 -1.95
C TYR A 296 -24.27 -19.81 -1.78
N ASN A 297 -24.64 -19.01 -0.77
CA ASN A 297 -26.05 -18.71 -0.47
C ASN A 297 -26.62 -17.63 -1.40
N ILE A 298 -27.36 -18.06 -2.43
CA ILE A 298 -27.94 -17.19 -3.46
C ILE A 298 -29.07 -16.29 -2.92
N LYS A 299 -29.82 -16.75 -1.91
CA LYS A 299 -30.96 -16.00 -1.35
C LYS A 299 -30.51 -14.75 -0.61
N VAL A 300 -29.41 -14.85 0.14
CA VAL A 300 -28.85 -13.74 0.92
C VAL A 300 -27.89 -12.91 0.06
N TYR A 301 -27.05 -13.57 -0.74
CA TYR A 301 -26.03 -12.92 -1.55
C TYR A 301 -26.26 -13.21 -3.02
N GLN A 302 -27.16 -12.47 -3.67
CA GLN A 302 -27.35 -12.60 -5.12
C GLN A 302 -26.06 -12.29 -5.89
N CYS A 303 -25.29 -11.30 -5.41
CA CYS A 303 -24.06 -10.79 -6.02
C CYS A 303 -22.93 -10.68 -4.98
N TRP A 304 -22.26 -11.79 -4.67
CA TRP A 304 -21.21 -11.78 -3.66
C TRP A 304 -20.01 -10.91 -4.06
N GLU A 305 -19.69 -10.80 -5.36
CA GLU A 305 -18.60 -9.95 -5.87
C GLU A 305 -18.86 -8.47 -5.56
N THR A 306 -20.10 -8.02 -5.80
CA THR A 306 -20.52 -6.66 -5.46
C THR A 306 -20.40 -6.43 -3.95
N ARG A 307 -20.74 -7.42 -3.12
CA ARG A 307 -20.58 -7.31 -1.66
C ARG A 307 -19.12 -7.14 -1.24
N VAL A 308 -18.19 -7.89 -1.84
CA VAL A 308 -16.75 -7.68 -1.61
C VAL A 308 -16.33 -6.26 -2.01
N GLY A 309 -16.81 -5.78 -3.16
CA GLY A 309 -16.56 -4.41 -3.63
C GLY A 309 -17.10 -3.34 -2.67
N GLN A 310 -18.28 -3.56 -2.08
CA GLN A 310 -18.88 -2.68 -1.08
C GLN A 310 -18.01 -2.59 0.18
N GLU A 311 -17.49 -3.70 0.70
CA GLU A 311 -16.61 -3.67 1.87
C GLU A 311 -15.30 -2.91 1.59
N MET A 312 -14.67 -3.11 0.42
CA MET A 312 -13.47 -2.36 0.05
C MET A 312 -13.74 -0.86 -0.13
N TYR A 313 -14.92 -0.51 -0.67
CA TYR A 313 -15.39 0.88 -0.75
C TYR A 313 -15.59 1.50 0.63
N LYS A 314 -16.30 0.81 1.54
CA LYS A 314 -16.54 1.26 2.92
C LYS A 314 -15.23 1.48 3.67
N LEU A 315 -14.27 0.55 3.57
CA LEU A 315 -12.94 0.70 4.17
C LEU A 315 -12.22 1.93 3.63
N THR A 316 -12.26 2.16 2.31
CA THR A 316 -11.58 3.29 1.68
C THR A 316 -12.15 4.63 2.13
N LEU A 317 -13.48 4.73 2.17
CA LEU A 317 -14.22 5.91 2.62
C LEU A 317 -14.02 6.16 4.12
N PHE A 318 -14.15 5.11 4.94
CA PHE A 318 -14.02 5.24 6.38
C PHE A 318 -12.59 5.62 6.79
N ASP A 319 -11.57 5.09 6.11
CA ASP A 319 -10.19 5.53 6.31
C ASP A 319 -10.00 7.02 5.98
N LEU A 320 -10.64 7.55 4.92
CA LEU A 320 -10.63 8.99 4.65
C LEU A 320 -11.29 9.79 5.78
N ILE A 321 -12.47 9.37 6.24
CA ILE A 321 -13.20 10.01 7.34
C ILE A 321 -12.34 10.03 8.61
N ILE A 322 -11.74 8.90 8.99
CA ILE A 322 -10.88 8.82 10.18
C ILE A 322 -9.64 9.70 10.04
N ASN A 323 -9.00 9.75 8.88
CA ASN A 323 -7.84 10.65 8.69
C ASN A 323 -8.23 12.13 8.84
N ILE A 324 -9.40 12.54 8.35
CA ILE A 324 -9.92 13.89 8.53
C ILE A 324 -10.32 14.13 10.00
N ALA A 325 -10.99 13.16 10.63
CA ALA A 325 -11.41 13.25 12.03
C ALA A 325 -10.20 13.35 12.97
N VAL A 326 -9.13 12.58 12.75
CA VAL A 326 -7.88 12.68 13.52
C VAL A 326 -7.25 14.07 13.36
N LEU A 327 -7.27 14.64 12.15
CA LEU A 327 -6.81 16.03 11.97
C LEU A 327 -7.62 17.00 12.86
N ILE A 328 -8.96 16.95 12.76
CA ILE A 328 -9.86 17.93 13.39
C ILE A 328 -9.96 17.74 14.90
N LEU A 329 -10.05 16.50 15.37
CA LEU A 329 -10.35 16.15 16.77
C LEU A 329 -9.09 15.88 17.61
N VAL A 330 -7.96 15.55 16.98
CA VAL A 330 -6.72 15.19 17.70
C VAL A 330 -5.59 16.15 17.37
N GLU A 331 -5.22 16.30 16.10
CA GLU A 331 -4.02 17.07 15.71
C GLU A 331 -4.19 18.57 15.99
N PHE A 332 -5.32 19.18 15.61
CA PHE A 332 -5.59 20.60 15.86
C PHE A 332 -5.80 20.92 17.36
N PRO A 333 -6.65 20.20 18.12
CA PRO A 333 -6.85 20.50 19.53
C PRO A 333 -5.58 20.29 20.35
N ARG A 334 -4.77 19.27 20.04
CA ARG A 334 -3.46 19.07 20.67
C ARG A 334 -2.58 20.32 20.54
N ARG A 335 -2.56 20.96 19.37
CA ARG A 335 -1.83 22.21 19.17
C ARG A 335 -2.37 23.33 20.07
N ILE A 336 -3.68 23.56 20.05
CA ILE A 336 -4.33 24.63 20.82
C ILE A 336 -4.01 24.47 22.32
N VAL A 337 -4.13 23.24 22.85
CA VAL A 337 -3.85 22.94 24.25
C VAL A 337 -2.38 23.18 24.60
N VAL A 338 -1.44 22.75 23.75
CA VAL A 338 0.00 22.91 24.00
C VAL A 338 0.44 24.38 23.91
N ASP A 339 -0.15 25.15 23.00
CA ASP A 339 0.23 26.55 22.78
C ASP A 339 -0.40 27.49 23.83
N ASN A 340 -1.62 27.22 24.29
CA ASN A 340 -2.36 28.13 25.17
C ASN A 340 -2.23 27.79 26.67
N TRP A 341 -1.91 26.54 27.05
CA TRP A 341 -1.92 26.10 28.44
C TRP A 341 -0.53 25.59 28.86
N PRO A 342 0.35 26.41 29.47
CA PRO A 342 1.71 26.00 29.82
C PRO A 342 1.77 25.23 31.16
N ASN A 343 1.20 24.02 31.21
CA ASN A 343 1.28 23.11 32.35
C ASN A 343 2.40 22.06 32.19
N LYS A 344 2.84 21.41 33.28
CA LYS A 344 3.82 20.30 33.20
C LYS A 344 3.35 19.17 32.28
N LEU A 345 2.03 18.89 32.28
CA LEU A 345 1.40 17.89 31.42
C LEU A 345 1.48 18.26 29.93
N THR A 346 1.23 19.53 29.58
CA THR A 346 1.26 19.99 28.18
C THR A 346 2.69 20.09 27.65
N ARG A 347 3.67 20.38 28.51
CA ARG A 347 5.10 20.24 28.18
C ARG A 347 5.51 18.78 27.93
N TRP A 348 4.93 17.83 28.67
CA TRP A 348 5.19 16.40 28.48
C TRP A 348 4.58 15.88 27.17
N VAL A 349 3.32 16.25 26.88
CA VAL A 349 2.67 15.89 25.61
C VAL A 349 3.40 16.53 24.43
N GLY A 350 3.73 17.81 24.51
CA GLY A 350 4.44 18.55 23.46
C GLY A 350 3.69 18.62 22.12
N ARG A 351 4.24 19.44 21.20
CA ARG A 351 3.71 19.52 19.83
C ARG A 351 3.91 18.20 19.07
N GLN A 352 2.96 17.90 18.19
CA GLN A 352 2.98 16.71 17.35
C GLN A 352 4.24 16.69 16.47
N GLU A 353 4.86 15.53 16.33
CA GLU A 353 5.90 15.27 15.33
C GLU A 353 5.32 14.53 14.12
N PHE A 354 5.77 14.91 12.93
CA PHE A 354 5.35 14.26 11.71
C PHE A 354 6.11 12.94 11.51
N MET A 355 5.50 11.84 11.98
CA MET A 355 6.07 10.52 11.81
C MET A 355 5.84 10.01 10.39
N VAL A 356 6.83 10.19 9.53
CA VAL A 356 6.82 9.74 8.12
C VAL A 356 6.41 8.27 7.98
N PRO A 357 6.98 7.32 8.74
CA PRO A 357 6.75 5.90 8.46
C PRO A 357 5.29 5.45 8.69
N TYR A 358 4.63 5.94 9.75
CA TYR A 358 3.21 5.65 10.02
C TYR A 358 2.29 6.25 8.96
N ASN A 359 2.58 7.47 8.50
CA ASN A 359 1.78 8.10 7.44
C ASN A 359 1.96 7.36 6.10
N VAL A 360 3.18 6.94 5.74
CA VAL A 360 3.40 6.11 4.54
C VAL A 360 2.65 4.79 4.63
N LEU A 361 2.66 4.15 5.80
CA LEU A 361 1.95 2.90 5.99
C LEU A 361 0.44 3.05 5.79
N GLY A 362 -0.13 4.21 6.17
CA GLY A 362 -1.52 4.58 5.86
C GLY A 362 -1.79 4.56 4.36
N LEU A 363 -0.89 5.18 3.60
CA LEU A 363 -1.00 5.23 2.15
C LEU A 363 -0.87 3.85 1.50
N VAL A 364 0.07 3.01 1.96
CA VAL A 364 0.25 1.66 1.43
C VAL A 364 -0.97 0.79 1.71
N TYR A 365 -1.49 0.80 2.94
CA TYR A 365 -2.71 0.07 3.28
C TYR A 365 -3.89 0.50 2.41
N GLY A 366 -4.12 1.81 2.27
CA GLY A 366 -5.17 2.34 1.39
C GLY A 366 -5.00 1.88 -0.05
N GLN A 367 -3.76 1.84 -0.56
CA GLN A 367 -3.47 1.34 -1.89
C GLN A 367 -3.74 -0.16 -2.03
N THR A 368 -3.37 -0.97 -1.03
CA THR A 368 -3.62 -2.42 -1.05
C THR A 368 -5.12 -2.73 -1.08
N VAL A 369 -5.93 -2.03 -0.28
CA VAL A 369 -7.40 -2.15 -0.30
C VAL A 369 -7.94 -1.84 -1.70
N VAL A 370 -7.39 -0.83 -2.36
CA VAL A 370 -7.82 -0.43 -3.71
C VAL A 370 -7.39 -1.45 -4.77
N TRP A 371 -6.20 -2.02 -4.69
CA TRP A 371 -5.79 -3.11 -5.60
C TRP A 371 -6.64 -4.36 -5.44
N THR A 372 -6.95 -4.74 -4.20
CA THR A 372 -7.84 -5.86 -3.90
C THR A 372 -9.29 -5.59 -4.34
N GLY A 373 -9.76 -4.35 -4.18
CA GLY A 373 -11.15 -3.98 -4.48
C GLY A 373 -11.41 -3.56 -5.92
N ALA A 374 -10.42 -3.11 -6.69
CA ALA A 374 -10.62 -2.50 -8.01
C ALA A 374 -11.30 -3.44 -9.03
N PHE A 375 -11.09 -4.75 -8.91
CA PHE A 375 -11.79 -5.72 -9.76
C PHE A 375 -13.27 -5.86 -9.40
N PHE A 376 -13.66 -5.68 -8.14
CA PHE A 376 -15.04 -5.79 -7.70
C PHE A 376 -15.76 -4.43 -7.70
N CYS A 377 -15.00 -3.35 -7.64
CA CYS A 377 -15.43 -1.96 -7.64
C CYS A 377 -14.55 -1.14 -8.61
N PRO A 378 -14.87 -1.12 -9.91
CA PRO A 378 -14.04 -0.48 -10.95
C PRO A 378 -13.75 1.01 -10.74
N LEU A 379 -14.63 1.73 -10.04
CA LEU A 379 -14.47 3.16 -9.76
C LEU A 379 -13.62 3.43 -8.50
N LEU A 380 -13.20 2.40 -7.78
CA LEU A 380 -12.42 2.53 -6.54
C LEU A 380 -11.09 3.30 -6.74
N PRO A 381 -10.34 3.13 -7.86
CA PRO A 381 -9.14 3.93 -8.11
C PRO A 381 -9.44 5.43 -8.28
N LEU A 382 -10.60 5.82 -8.81
CA LEU A 382 -11.00 7.23 -8.88
C LEU A 382 -11.26 7.79 -7.48
N ILE A 383 -12.01 7.06 -6.66
CA ILE A 383 -12.29 7.44 -5.26
C ILE A 383 -10.97 7.57 -4.48
N ASN A 384 -10.03 6.64 -4.70
CA ASN A 384 -8.72 6.70 -4.06
C ASN A 384 -7.86 7.86 -4.56
N THR A 385 -7.99 8.24 -5.84
CA THR A 385 -7.33 9.43 -6.39
C THR A 385 -7.80 10.69 -5.66
N LEU A 386 -9.12 10.84 -5.50
CA LEU A 386 -9.72 11.96 -4.74
C LEU A 386 -9.27 11.94 -3.27
N LYS A 387 -9.30 10.76 -2.63
CA LYS A 387 -8.82 10.56 -1.26
C LYS A 387 -7.36 10.99 -1.09
N PHE A 388 -6.45 10.53 -1.95
CA PHE A 388 -5.03 10.91 -1.86
C PHE A 388 -4.79 12.37 -2.19
N PHE A 389 -5.57 12.96 -3.10
CA PHE A 389 -5.54 14.39 -3.35
C PHE A 389 -5.93 15.18 -2.10
N ILE A 390 -7.05 14.82 -1.44
CA ILE A 390 -7.46 15.44 -0.17
C ILE A 390 -6.37 15.26 0.89
N LEU A 391 -5.88 14.03 1.09
CA LEU A 391 -4.83 13.73 2.06
C LEU A 391 -3.54 14.54 1.81
N PHE A 392 -3.20 14.83 0.55
CA PHE A 392 -2.04 15.65 0.22
C PHE A 392 -2.15 17.06 0.81
N TYR A 393 -3.31 17.71 0.65
CA TYR A 393 -3.52 19.06 1.20
C TYR A 393 -3.71 19.04 2.72
N THR A 394 -4.50 18.09 3.23
CA THR A 394 -4.74 17.89 4.66
C THR A 394 -3.42 17.70 5.42
N LYS A 395 -2.55 16.77 4.97
CA LYS A 395 -1.26 16.51 5.63
C LYS A 395 -0.26 17.64 5.45
N ARG A 396 -0.33 18.39 4.35
CA ARG A 396 0.43 19.63 4.20
C ARG A 396 0.02 20.66 5.25
N ILE A 397 -1.28 20.86 5.47
CA ILE A 397 -1.79 21.80 6.48
C ILE A 397 -1.30 21.36 7.86
N THR A 398 -1.45 20.06 8.20
CA THR A 398 -0.91 19.48 9.45
C THR A 398 0.57 19.81 9.62
N LEU A 399 1.38 19.60 8.58
CA LEU A 399 2.83 19.79 8.67
C LEU A 399 3.21 21.24 8.99
N PHE A 400 2.63 22.21 8.29
CA PHE A 400 3.00 23.63 8.47
C PHE A 400 2.37 24.27 9.70
N HIS A 401 1.21 23.80 10.15
CA HIS A 401 0.46 24.43 11.23
C HIS A 401 0.56 23.67 12.56
N ASN A 402 0.54 22.34 12.54
CA ASN A 402 0.38 21.52 13.75
C ASN A 402 1.70 20.84 14.18
N CYS A 403 2.60 20.58 13.24
CA CYS A 403 3.83 19.84 13.53
C CYS A 403 5.02 20.74 13.87
N ARG A 404 5.86 20.25 14.79
CA ARG A 404 7.24 20.74 14.92
C ARG A 404 8.16 20.01 13.94
N PRO A 405 9.27 20.64 13.50
CA PRO A 405 10.29 19.94 12.71
C PRO A 405 10.81 18.70 13.48
N ALA A 406 11.03 17.61 12.76
CA ALA A 406 11.45 16.35 13.36
C ALA A 406 12.89 16.49 13.90
N LEU A 407 13.09 16.14 15.18
CA LEU A 407 14.40 16.14 15.84
C LEU A 407 15.31 15.01 15.34
N LYS A 408 14.72 13.92 14.83
CA LYS A 408 15.43 12.76 14.27
C LYS A 408 15.27 12.76 12.75
N THR A 409 16.32 13.16 12.03
CA THR A 409 16.31 13.14 10.57
C THR A 409 16.57 11.73 10.06
N PHE A 410 15.54 11.07 9.54
CA PHE A 410 15.69 9.78 8.88
C PHE A 410 16.39 9.95 7.51
N ARG A 411 17.25 9.00 7.12
CA ARG A 411 17.96 9.04 5.82
C ARG A 411 16.96 9.00 4.65
N SER A 412 16.88 10.10 3.91
CA SER A 412 15.89 10.33 2.83
C SER A 412 15.90 9.22 1.75
N THR A 413 17.08 8.79 1.30
CA THR A 413 17.23 7.85 0.18
C THR A 413 16.88 6.41 0.56
N THR A 414 17.27 5.96 1.76
CA THR A 414 16.93 4.63 2.28
C THR A 414 15.42 4.49 2.52
N SER A 415 14.76 5.59 2.93
CA SER A 415 13.30 5.62 3.14
C SER A 415 12.51 5.37 1.86
N SER A 416 12.90 6.01 0.75
CA SER A 416 12.16 5.91 -0.52
C SER A 416 12.20 4.50 -1.12
N PHE A 417 13.35 3.81 -0.97
CA PHE A 417 13.49 2.41 -1.36
C PHE A 417 12.59 1.51 -0.49
N PHE A 418 12.64 1.70 0.83
CA PHE A 418 11.80 0.96 1.77
C PHE A 418 10.30 1.15 1.52
N PHE A 419 9.84 2.38 1.25
CA PHE A 419 8.43 2.66 0.93
C PHE A 419 7.97 1.95 -0.35
N SER A 420 8.83 1.92 -1.36
CA SER A 420 8.55 1.21 -2.61
C SER A 420 8.51 -0.31 -2.39
N GLY A 421 9.37 -0.85 -1.52
CA GLY A 421 9.37 -2.26 -1.15
C GLY A 421 8.09 -2.71 -0.44
N ILE A 422 7.61 -1.96 0.57
CA ILE A 422 6.34 -2.30 1.24
C ILE A 422 5.17 -2.16 0.25
N LEU A 423 5.19 -1.13 -0.60
CA LEU A 423 4.16 -0.95 -1.62
C LEU A 423 4.12 -2.15 -2.61
N LEU A 424 5.28 -2.67 -3.00
CA LEU A 424 5.39 -3.87 -3.84
C LEU A 424 4.83 -5.12 -3.13
N LEU A 425 5.11 -5.29 -1.84
CA LEU A 425 4.53 -6.37 -1.03
C LEU A 425 3.00 -6.29 -1.00
N GLY A 426 2.45 -5.08 -0.84
CA GLY A 426 1.01 -4.84 -0.90
C GLY A 426 0.40 -5.25 -2.25
N LEU A 427 1.07 -4.89 -3.36
CA LEU A 427 0.62 -5.27 -4.70
C LEU A 427 0.66 -6.78 -4.90
N PHE A 428 1.72 -7.45 -4.44
CA PHE A 428 1.85 -8.90 -4.51
C PHE A 428 0.69 -9.61 -3.79
N LEU A 429 0.39 -9.20 -2.56
CA LEU A 429 -0.72 -9.79 -1.79
C LEU A 429 -2.08 -9.53 -2.45
N ALA A 430 -2.31 -8.32 -2.95
CA ALA A 430 -3.54 -8.02 -3.69
C ALA A 430 -3.67 -8.87 -4.96
N SER A 431 -2.56 -9.06 -5.69
CA SER A 431 -2.54 -9.92 -6.89
C SER A 431 -2.82 -11.39 -6.56
N LEU A 432 -2.32 -11.91 -5.44
CA LEU A 432 -2.62 -13.27 -4.98
C LEU A 432 -4.11 -13.47 -4.71
N VAL A 433 -4.73 -12.53 -3.97
CA VAL A 433 -6.18 -12.56 -3.70
C VAL A 433 -6.97 -12.52 -5.03
N MET A 434 -6.56 -11.66 -5.94
CA MET A 434 -7.20 -11.52 -7.25
C MET A 434 -7.09 -12.79 -8.10
N ILE A 435 -5.89 -13.36 -8.23
CA ILE A 435 -5.66 -14.61 -8.98
C ILE A 435 -6.47 -15.75 -8.37
N TYR A 436 -6.45 -15.88 -7.04
CA TYR A 436 -7.25 -16.89 -6.34
C TYR A 436 -8.74 -16.75 -6.65
N SER A 437 -9.28 -15.53 -6.60
CA SER A 437 -10.70 -15.28 -6.91
C SER A 437 -11.08 -15.56 -8.36
N VAL A 438 -10.20 -15.27 -9.31
CA VAL A 438 -10.50 -15.47 -10.74
C VAL A 438 -10.37 -16.93 -11.15
N ALA A 439 -9.39 -17.65 -10.58
CA ALA A 439 -9.02 -18.99 -11.02
C ALA A 439 -9.83 -20.10 -10.33
N LEU A 440 -10.17 -19.94 -9.04
CA LEU A 440 -10.72 -21.04 -8.23
C LEU A 440 -12.16 -20.81 -7.78
N ILE A 441 -12.61 -19.56 -7.72
CA ILE A 441 -13.93 -19.23 -7.19
C ILE A 441 -14.97 -19.19 -8.31
N HIS A 442 -16.14 -19.81 -8.06
CA HIS A 442 -17.27 -19.75 -8.97
C HIS A 442 -17.92 -18.35 -8.94
N PRO A 443 -18.11 -17.69 -10.10
CA PRO A 443 -18.75 -16.38 -10.16
C PRO A 443 -20.24 -16.47 -9.79
N SER A 444 -20.84 -15.34 -9.41
CA SER A 444 -22.28 -15.30 -9.15
C SER A 444 -23.10 -15.59 -10.42
N MET A 445 -24.25 -16.24 -10.23
CA MET A 445 -25.15 -16.59 -11.33
C MET A 445 -26.12 -15.45 -11.64
N ALA A 446 -26.41 -14.60 -10.65
CA ALA A 446 -27.39 -13.54 -10.79
C ALA A 446 -26.84 -12.31 -11.52
N CYS A 447 -25.54 -12.03 -11.45
CA CYS A 447 -24.99 -10.77 -11.96
C CYS A 447 -23.53 -10.86 -12.40
N GLY A 448 -23.09 -9.78 -13.05
CA GLY A 448 -21.72 -9.59 -13.48
C GLY A 448 -21.39 -10.18 -14.85
N PRO A 449 -20.19 -9.83 -15.36
CA PRO A 449 -19.73 -10.22 -16.68
C PRO A 449 -19.44 -11.72 -16.79
N PHE A 450 -19.13 -12.41 -15.69
CA PHE A 450 -18.78 -13.84 -15.72
C PHE A 450 -19.95 -14.77 -15.38
N ARG A 451 -21.19 -14.28 -15.37
CA ARG A 451 -22.37 -15.10 -15.05
C ARG A 451 -22.43 -16.35 -15.93
N LEU A 452 -22.88 -17.47 -15.36
CA LEU A 452 -23.00 -18.78 -16.03
C LEU A 452 -21.67 -19.45 -16.42
N SER A 453 -20.52 -18.85 -16.10
CA SER A 453 -19.21 -19.49 -16.27
C SER A 453 -18.83 -20.25 -15.00
N THR A 454 -18.12 -21.38 -15.14
CA THR A 454 -17.66 -22.17 -13.98
C THR A 454 -16.58 -21.45 -13.18
N THR A 455 -15.67 -20.75 -13.85
CA THR A 455 -14.72 -19.81 -13.25
C THR A 455 -14.57 -18.59 -14.16
N MET A 456 -14.16 -17.45 -13.58
CA MET A 456 -13.93 -16.23 -14.37
C MET A 456 -12.81 -16.42 -15.41
N TRP A 457 -11.84 -17.27 -15.12
CA TRP A 457 -10.72 -17.61 -16.02
C TRP A 457 -11.16 -18.30 -17.32
N VAL A 458 -12.26 -19.07 -17.33
CA VAL A 458 -12.70 -19.85 -18.50
C VAL A 458 -12.94 -18.99 -19.75
N VAL A 459 -13.22 -17.70 -19.57
CA VAL A 459 -13.38 -16.75 -20.69
C VAL A 459 -12.11 -16.61 -21.54
N VAL A 460 -10.92 -16.78 -20.96
CA VAL A 460 -9.64 -16.65 -21.68
C VAL A 460 -9.46 -17.77 -22.71
N PRO A 461 -9.41 -19.07 -22.33
CA PRO A 461 -9.21 -20.15 -23.30
C PRO A 461 -10.38 -20.26 -24.29
N THR A 462 -11.62 -19.99 -23.87
CA THR A 462 -12.80 -20.04 -24.76
C THR A 462 -12.81 -18.92 -25.80
N THR A 463 -12.16 -17.79 -25.51
CA THR A 463 -11.98 -16.73 -26.52
C THR A 463 -10.79 -17.04 -27.42
N ILE A 464 -9.70 -17.59 -26.87
CA ILE A 464 -8.53 -18.02 -27.64
C ILE A 464 -8.92 -19.05 -28.71
N SER A 465 -9.78 -20.02 -28.39
CA SER A 465 -10.23 -21.04 -29.34
C SER A 465 -11.07 -20.51 -30.50
N LYS A 466 -11.62 -19.28 -30.40
CA LYS A 466 -12.37 -18.61 -31.48
C LYS A 466 -11.47 -17.83 -32.45
N LEU A 467 -10.20 -17.62 -32.13
CA LEU A 467 -9.24 -16.90 -32.98
C LEU A 467 -8.73 -17.78 -34.13
N SER A 468 -8.03 -17.19 -35.11
CA SER A 468 -7.41 -17.95 -36.20
C SER A 468 -6.37 -18.94 -35.68
N GLN A 469 -6.20 -20.08 -36.37
CA GLN A 469 -5.23 -21.12 -36.01
C GLN A 469 -3.82 -20.56 -35.78
N THR A 470 -3.38 -19.65 -36.65
CA THR A 470 -2.07 -18.97 -36.55
C THR A 470 -1.91 -18.16 -35.26
N THR A 471 -2.97 -17.48 -34.82
CA THR A 471 -2.92 -16.67 -33.59
C THR A 471 -2.94 -17.56 -32.36
N GLN A 472 -3.70 -18.67 -32.41
CA GLN A 472 -3.72 -19.66 -31.33
C GLN A 472 -2.33 -20.26 -31.11
N ASP A 473 -1.70 -20.77 -32.19
CA ASP A 473 -0.38 -21.40 -32.12
C ASP A 473 0.68 -20.43 -31.57
N PHE A 474 0.62 -19.15 -31.97
CA PHE A 474 1.49 -18.11 -31.45
C PHE A 474 1.29 -17.84 -29.94
N LEU A 475 0.03 -17.72 -29.50
CA LEU A 475 -0.29 -17.48 -28.08
C LEU A 475 0.09 -18.68 -27.20
N PHE A 476 -0.16 -19.91 -27.65
CA PHE A 476 0.27 -21.12 -26.95
C PHE A 476 1.80 -21.26 -26.92
N PHE A 477 2.50 -20.86 -27.98
CA PHE A 477 3.95 -20.81 -28.00
C PHE A 477 4.50 -19.83 -26.95
N LEU A 478 3.94 -18.62 -26.84
CA LEU A 478 4.34 -17.64 -25.81
C LEU A 478 4.12 -18.17 -24.38
N GLY A 479 3.05 -18.91 -24.15
CA GLY A 479 2.76 -19.54 -22.86
C GLY A 479 3.53 -20.83 -22.58
N SER A 480 4.30 -21.34 -23.56
CA SER A 480 4.99 -22.62 -23.44
C SER A 480 6.25 -22.54 -22.58
N GLN A 481 6.60 -23.66 -21.95
CA GLN A 481 7.90 -23.82 -21.27
C GLN A 481 9.07 -23.56 -22.23
N SER A 482 8.91 -23.91 -23.50
CA SER A 482 9.90 -23.71 -24.56
C SER A 482 10.23 -22.24 -24.83
N PHE A 483 9.29 -21.31 -24.60
CA PHE A 483 9.55 -19.87 -24.69
C PHE A 483 9.99 -19.27 -23.34
N SER A 484 9.32 -19.67 -22.25
CA SER A 484 9.56 -19.09 -20.93
C SER A 484 10.94 -19.43 -20.36
N ILE A 485 11.46 -20.63 -20.57
CA ILE A 485 12.77 -21.05 -20.02
C ILE A 485 13.92 -20.26 -20.68
N PRO A 486 14.02 -20.18 -22.03
CA PRO A 486 15.05 -19.36 -22.67
C PRO A 486 14.95 -17.89 -22.30
N LEU A 487 13.74 -17.33 -22.20
CA LEU A 487 13.54 -15.94 -21.78
C LEU A 487 14.07 -15.70 -20.37
N PHE A 488 13.80 -16.61 -19.44
CA PHE A 488 14.32 -16.53 -18.07
C PHE A 488 15.85 -16.63 -18.03
N VAL A 489 16.45 -17.57 -18.78
CA VAL A 489 17.90 -17.71 -18.88
C VAL A 489 18.53 -16.45 -19.47
N LEU A 490 17.96 -15.90 -20.54
CA LEU A 490 18.42 -14.65 -21.16
C LEU A 490 18.34 -13.48 -20.16
N SER A 491 17.23 -13.36 -19.42
CA SER A 491 17.07 -12.34 -18.39
C SER A 491 18.11 -12.48 -17.27
N CYS A 492 18.41 -13.70 -16.83
CA CYS A 492 19.46 -13.97 -15.86
C CYS A 492 20.85 -13.62 -16.40
N LEU A 493 21.16 -13.94 -17.66
CA LEU A 493 22.42 -13.59 -18.30
C LEU A 493 22.58 -12.06 -18.41
N VAL A 494 21.53 -11.34 -18.81
CA VAL A 494 21.52 -9.87 -18.86
C VAL A 494 21.73 -9.28 -17.47
N LEU A 495 21.07 -9.83 -16.45
CA LEU A 495 21.26 -9.38 -15.07
C LEU A 495 22.71 -9.62 -14.59
N CYS A 496 23.26 -10.82 -14.82
CA CYS A 496 24.64 -11.14 -14.50
C CYS A 496 25.63 -10.23 -15.23
N TYR A 497 25.38 -9.93 -16.51
CA TYR A 497 26.19 -9.00 -17.29
C TYR A 497 26.15 -7.59 -16.71
N ILE A 498 24.97 -7.06 -16.37
CA ILE A 498 24.80 -5.74 -15.76
C ILE A 498 25.53 -5.67 -14.40
N VAL A 499 25.40 -6.70 -13.57
CA VAL A 499 26.08 -6.77 -12.26
C VAL A 499 27.60 -6.85 -12.45
N ALA A 500 28.10 -7.68 -13.37
CA ALA A 500 29.53 -7.77 -13.67
C ALA A 500 30.08 -6.44 -14.20
N PHE A 501 29.35 -5.77 -15.09
CA PHE A 501 29.70 -4.46 -15.61
C PHE A 501 29.75 -3.39 -14.51
N ALA A 502 28.77 -3.38 -13.60
CA ALA A 502 28.76 -2.48 -12.45
C ALA A 502 29.96 -2.72 -11.51
N CYS A 503 30.28 -3.98 -11.20
CA CYS A 503 31.45 -4.35 -10.40
C CYS A 503 32.78 -3.93 -11.06
N LEU A 504 32.88 -4.04 -12.40
CA LEU A 504 34.06 -3.59 -13.14
C LEU A 504 34.21 -2.06 -13.08
N GLN A 505 33.12 -1.31 -13.19
CA GLN A 505 33.15 0.14 -13.03
C GLN A 505 33.62 0.54 -11.63
N GLU A 506 33.08 -0.06 -10.56
CA GLU A 506 33.53 0.22 -9.19
C GLU A 506 35.04 -0.04 -9.00
N LYS A 507 35.57 -1.15 -9.54
CA LYS A 507 37.00 -1.44 -9.48
C LYS A 507 37.85 -0.43 -10.26
N CYS A 508 37.39 0.03 -11.43
CA CYS A 508 38.08 1.06 -12.20
C CYS A 508 38.12 2.43 -11.49
N TYR A 509 37.11 2.77 -10.67
CA TYR A 509 37.14 3.99 -9.86
C TYR A 509 38.15 3.90 -8.70
N PHE A 510 38.29 2.74 -8.06
CA PHE A 510 39.30 2.53 -7.00
C PHE A 510 40.75 2.54 -7.51
N VAL A 511 41.00 2.11 -8.75
CA VAL A 511 42.35 2.15 -9.35
C VAL A 511 42.76 3.57 -9.76
N LYS A 512 41.80 4.50 -9.93
CA LYS A 512 42.05 5.89 -10.35
C LYS A 512 42.26 6.89 -9.21
N SER A 513 42.21 6.48 -7.94
CA SER A 513 42.71 7.33 -6.84
C SER A 513 44.24 7.24 -6.80
N PRO A 514 45.00 8.26 -7.22
CA PRO A 514 46.46 8.20 -7.12
C PRO A 514 46.82 8.16 -5.64
N THR A 515 47.38 7.03 -5.21
CA THR A 515 48.23 6.95 -4.02
C THR A 515 49.35 7.98 -4.18
N GLN A 516 49.20 9.13 -3.53
CA GLN A 516 50.34 9.99 -3.18
C GLN A 516 51.15 9.26 -2.11
N THR A 517 51.95 8.28 -2.53
CA THR A 517 53.11 7.81 -1.76
C THR A 517 54.27 8.74 -2.10
N GLY A 518 54.73 9.47 -1.09
CA GLY A 518 55.84 10.41 -1.18
C GLY A 518 57.12 9.76 -1.71
N ARG A 519 57.85 10.52 -2.54
CA ARG A 519 59.27 10.31 -2.79
C ARG A 519 60.05 10.72 -1.55
N PRO A 520 61.06 9.94 -1.11
CA PRO A 520 62.15 10.49 -0.31
C PRO A 520 63.15 11.17 -1.26
N GLY A 521 63.41 12.44 -1.01
CA GLY A 521 64.49 13.24 -1.56
C GLY A 521 64.91 14.23 -0.49
#